data_AF-A0A7R8X0C8-F1
#
_entry.id   AF-A0A7R8X0C8-F1
#
_cell.length_a   1.000
_cell.length_b   1.000
_cell.length_c   1.000
_cell.angle_alpha   90.00
_cell.angle_beta   90.00
_cell.angle_gamma   90.00
#
_symmetry.space_group_name_H-M   'P 1'
#
loop_
_entity.id
_entity.type
_entity.pdbx_description
1 polymer ?
#
loop_
_entity_poly.entity_id
_entity_poly.type
_entity_poly.pdbx_seq_one_letter_code
_entity_poly.pdbx_strand_id
1 'polypeptide(L)'
;MSMAFQEALLEKRLHSLANTQESIQSMSAYCLQGKGKAKQVIDVWLKVVKKERVSQRRNLFYLANDVIQLAKRKNIKEFVEGWKEALKMATPFVRSAMEVLHFDHAWI
;
A
#
# COMPACT_ATOMS: atom_id res chain seq x y z
N MET A 1 -15.77 14.31 17.44
CA MET A 1 -15.45 14.75 16.06
C MET A 1 -14.73 13.62 15.34
N SER A 2 -15.31 13.06 14.28
CA SER A 2 -14.63 12.06 13.44
C SER A 2 -13.63 12.80 12.54
N MET A 3 -12.33 12.53 12.67
CA MET A 3 -11.34 13.00 11.70
C MET A 3 -11.69 12.35 10.36
N ALA A 4 -12.25 13.14 9.45
CA ALA A 4 -12.43 12.72 8.07
C ALA A 4 -11.05 12.29 7.52
N PHE A 5 -11.01 11.16 6.82
CA PHE A 5 -9.79 10.74 6.14
C PHE A 5 -9.49 11.72 5.01
N GLN A 6 -8.26 12.23 4.99
CA GLN A 6 -7.82 13.23 4.03
C GLN A 6 -6.83 12.57 3.07
N GLU A 7 -7.23 12.41 1.80
CA GLU A 7 -6.38 11.83 0.77
C GLU A 7 -5.02 12.55 0.65
N ALA A 8 -5.02 13.89 0.78
CA ALA A 8 -3.79 14.69 0.77
C ALA A 8 -2.83 14.36 1.93
N LEU A 9 -3.37 14.05 3.12
CA LEU A 9 -2.57 13.65 4.26
C LEU A 9 -2.00 12.23 4.06
N LEU A 10 -2.79 11.31 3.50
CA LEU A 10 -2.29 10.00 3.12
C LEU A 10 -1.16 10.14 2.10
N GLU A 11 -1.37 10.87 1.01
CA GLU A 11 -0.37 11.10 -0.05
C GLU A 11 0.94 11.63 0.55
N LYS A 12 0.86 12.68 1.38
CA LYS A 12 2.04 13.24 2.07
C LYS A 12 2.77 12.19 2.91
N ARG A 13 2.03 11.37 3.66
CA ARG A 13 2.61 10.31 4.51
C ARG A 13 3.26 9.19 3.69
N LEU A 14 2.70 8.85 2.53
CA LEU A 14 3.26 7.84 1.63
C LEU A 14 4.57 8.30 0.98
N HIS A 15 4.66 9.58 0.60
CA HIS A 15 5.90 10.18 0.11
C HIS A 15 7.04 10.11 1.14
N SER A 16 6.71 10.20 2.44
CA SER A 16 7.69 10.15 3.53
C SER A 16 7.72 8.82 4.29
N LEU A 17 7.19 7.73 3.71
CA LEU A 17 7.16 6.42 4.37
C LEU A 17 8.59 5.93 4.60
N ALA A 18 8.95 5.65 5.86
CA ALA A 18 10.28 5.19 6.21
C ALA A 18 10.44 3.68 5.93
N ASN A 19 11.67 3.27 5.63
CA ASN A 19 12.02 1.85 5.44
C ASN A 19 12.26 1.15 6.79
N THR A 20 11.29 1.23 7.71
CA THR A 20 11.30 0.49 8.98
C THR A 20 9.98 -0.23 9.18
N GLN A 21 10.03 -1.36 9.89
CA GLN A 21 8.86 -2.19 10.11
C GLN A 21 7.79 -1.45 10.91
N GLU A 22 8.20 -0.65 11.90
CA GLU A 22 7.29 0.15 12.73
C GLU A 22 6.56 1.22 11.91
N SER A 23 7.27 1.87 10.97
CA SER A 23 6.67 2.88 10.09
C SER A 23 5.62 2.25 9.17
N ILE A 24 5.94 1.09 8.60
CA ILE A 24 5.05 0.33 7.71
C ILE A 24 3.80 -0.13 8.47
N GLN A 25 3.96 -0.75 9.65
CA GLN A 25 2.83 -1.24 10.46
C GLN A 25 1.92 -0.10 10.93
N SER A 26 2.50 1.02 11.38
CA SER A 26 1.74 2.19 11.77
C SER A 26 0.92 2.76 10.61
N MET A 27 1.52 2.85 9.42
CA MET A 27 0.82 3.31 8.22
C MET A 27 -0.25 2.32 7.75
N SER A 28 0.01 1.02 7.85
CA SER A 28 -0.94 -0.04 7.52
C SER A 28 -2.18 0.03 8.42
N ALA A 29 -1.97 0.18 9.72
CA ALA A 29 -3.06 0.39 10.67
C ALA A 29 -3.85 1.66 10.34
N TYR A 30 -3.19 2.77 9.96
CA TYR A 30 -3.83 4.00 9.51
C TYR A 30 -4.67 3.82 8.24
N CYS A 31 -4.19 3.07 7.26
CA CYS A 31 -4.94 2.77 6.04
C CYS A 31 -6.27 2.07 6.33
N LEU A 32 -6.31 1.22 7.35
CA LEU A 32 -7.52 0.49 7.75
C LEU A 32 -8.43 1.28 8.71
N GLN A 33 -8.09 2.53 9.07
CA GLN A 33 -8.91 3.38 9.95
C GLN A 33 -10.09 4.00 9.18
N GLY A 34 -11.19 3.24 9.12
CA GLY A 34 -12.49 3.69 8.64
C GLY A 34 -13.05 2.78 7.55
N LYS A 35 -14.32 2.42 7.72
CA LYS A 35 -15.05 1.56 6.76
C LYS A 35 -15.20 2.28 5.41
N GLY A 36 -15.15 1.52 4.32
CA GLY A 36 -15.44 2.00 2.97
C GLY A 36 -14.34 2.81 2.26
N LYS A 37 -13.13 2.93 2.83
CA LYS A 37 -12.05 3.76 2.27
C LYS A 37 -11.02 3.01 1.43
N ALA A 38 -11.21 1.70 1.22
CA ALA A 38 -10.24 0.84 0.53
C ALA A 38 -9.84 1.40 -0.83
N LYS A 39 -10.83 1.77 -1.65
CA LYS A 39 -10.59 2.36 -2.98
C LYS A 39 -9.71 3.61 -2.92
N GLN A 40 -10.04 4.57 -2.03
CA GLN A 40 -9.28 5.82 -1.90
C GLN A 40 -7.83 5.57 -1.49
N VAL A 41 -7.60 4.67 -0.52
CA VAL A 41 -6.25 4.30 -0.09
C VAL A 41 -5.45 3.71 -1.24
N ILE A 42 -6.05 2.78 -1.98
CA ILE A 42 -5.41 2.07 -3.09
C ILE A 42 -5.10 3.03 -4.25
N ASP A 43 -6.03 3.94 -4.58
CA ASP A 43 -5.84 4.94 -5.63
C ASP A 43 -4.72 5.92 -5.29
N VAL A 44 -4.67 6.41 -4.05
CA VAL A 44 -3.60 7.30 -3.57
C VAL A 44 -2.26 6.56 -3.54
N TRP A 45 -2.23 5.31 -3.09
CA TRP A 45 -1.02 4.49 -3.12
C TRP A 45 -0.48 4.33 -4.55
N LEU A 46 -1.35 3.98 -5.51
CA LEU A 46 -0.95 3.77 -6.90
C LEU A 46 -0.43 5.07 -7.53
N LYS A 47 -1.08 6.21 -7.22
CA LYS A 47 -0.63 7.54 -7.64
C LYS A 47 0.79 7.83 -7.17
N VAL A 48 1.12 7.52 -5.90
CA VAL A 48 2.44 7.76 -5.33
C VAL A 48 3.49 6.81 -5.94
N VAL A 49 3.19 5.51 -6.07
CA VAL A 49 4.09 4.53 -6.69
C VAL A 49 4.55 4.96 -8.08
N LYS A 50 3.63 5.47 -8.91
CA LYS A 50 3.92 5.93 -10.28
C LYS A 50 4.90 7.11 -10.33
N LYS A 51 4.98 7.91 -9.28
CA LYS A 51 5.82 9.13 -9.22
C LYS A 51 7.14 8.94 -8.48
N GLU A 52 7.20 7.98 -7.56
CA GLU A 52 8.32 7.81 -6.66
C GLU A 52 9.54 7.15 -7.29
N ARG A 53 10.70 7.24 -6.61
CA ARG A 53 11.91 6.50 -7.01
C ARG A 53 11.83 5.04 -6.57
N VAL A 54 12.64 4.18 -7.19
CA VAL A 54 12.71 2.73 -6.92
C VAL A 54 12.79 2.38 -5.42
N SER A 55 13.65 3.06 -4.66
CA SER A 55 13.81 2.81 -3.22
C SER A 55 12.51 3.04 -2.45
N GLN A 56 11.79 4.11 -2.76
CA GLN A 56 10.52 4.43 -2.12
C GLN A 56 9.39 3.52 -2.61
N ARG A 57 9.38 3.13 -3.90
CA ARG A 57 8.43 2.14 -4.43
C ARG A 57 8.53 0.80 -3.69
N ARG A 58 9.73 0.35 -3.32
CA ARG A 58 9.94 -0.85 -2.49
C ARG A 58 9.20 -0.73 -1.16
N ASN A 59 9.37 0.38 -0.44
CA ASN A 59 8.70 0.62 0.85
C ASN A 59 7.17 0.62 0.69
N LEU A 60 6.67 1.23 -0.38
CA LEU A 60 5.24 1.26 -0.70
C LEU A 60 4.67 -0.13 -0.98
N PHE A 61 5.43 -1.03 -1.60
CA PHE A 61 5.02 -2.42 -1.80
C PHE A 61 5.01 -3.20 -0.47
N TYR A 62 5.97 -2.97 0.42
CA TYR A 62 5.92 -3.54 1.77
C TYR A 62 4.69 -3.07 2.55
N LEU A 63 4.29 -1.81 2.38
CA LEU A 63 3.04 -1.30 2.94
C LEU A 63 1.81 -2.00 2.35
N ALA A 64 1.68 -2.07 1.03
CA ALA A 64 0.53 -2.72 0.38
C ALA A 64 0.35 -4.16 0.89
N ASN A 65 1.48 -4.85 1.00
CA ASN A 65 1.52 -6.19 1.56
C ASN A 65 1.03 -6.26 3.02
N ASP A 66 1.59 -5.44 3.92
CA ASP A 66 1.17 -5.44 5.33
C ASP A 66 -0.32 -5.10 5.48
N VAL A 67 -0.84 -4.16 4.67
CA VAL A 67 -2.26 -3.82 4.61
C VAL A 67 -3.11 -5.03 4.19
N ILE A 68 -2.72 -5.76 3.15
CA ILE A 68 -3.45 -6.96 2.69
C ILE A 68 -3.48 -8.02 3.79
N GLN A 69 -2.33 -8.31 4.41
CA GLN A 69 -2.24 -9.29 5.47
C GLN A 69 -3.08 -8.89 6.69
N LEU A 70 -3.00 -7.63 7.11
CA LEU A 70 -3.77 -7.12 8.24
C LEU A 70 -5.28 -7.11 7.93
N ALA A 71 -5.67 -6.77 6.70
CA ALA A 71 -7.05 -6.85 6.24
C ALA A 71 -7.57 -8.30 6.23
N LYS A 72 -6.76 -9.27 5.77
CA LYS A 72 -7.07 -10.71 5.86
C LYS A 72 -7.31 -11.12 7.33
N ARG A 73 -6.40 -10.76 8.25
CA ARG A 73 -6.54 -11.07 9.69
C ARG A 73 -7.78 -10.42 10.33
N LYS A 74 -8.18 -9.24 9.86
CA LYS A 74 -9.36 -8.49 10.35
C LYS A 74 -10.65 -8.79 9.58
N ASN A 75 -10.64 -9.70 8.61
CA ASN A 75 -11.78 -10.02 7.72
C ASN A 75 -12.35 -8.80 6.96
N ILE A 76 -11.48 -7.88 6.50
CA ILE A 76 -11.87 -6.70 5.71
C ILE A 76 -11.67 -7.00 4.22
N LYS A 77 -12.72 -7.57 3.58
CA LYS A 77 -12.64 -8.11 2.22
C LYS A 77 -12.36 -7.06 1.15
N GLU A 78 -12.86 -5.84 1.34
CA GLU A 78 -12.76 -4.76 0.35
C GLU A 78 -11.30 -4.39 0.05
N PHE A 79 -10.42 -4.45 1.06
CA PHE A 79 -8.98 -4.27 0.84
C PHE A 79 -8.38 -5.48 0.11
N VAL A 80 -8.66 -6.70 0.58
CA VAL A 80 -8.08 -7.93 -0.01
C VAL A 80 -8.40 -8.05 -1.51
N GLU A 81 -9.62 -7.69 -1.90
CA GLU A 81 -10.05 -7.74 -3.30
C GLU A 81 -9.54 -6.54 -4.11
N GLY A 82 -9.59 -5.33 -3.54
CA GLY A 82 -9.23 -4.10 -4.24
C GLY A 82 -7.76 -4.00 -4.65
N TRP A 83 -6.85 -4.65 -3.91
CA TRP A 83 -5.41 -4.57 -4.19
C TRP A 83 -4.98 -5.31 -5.47
N LYS A 84 -5.75 -6.31 -5.94
CA LYS A 84 -5.35 -7.17 -7.07
C LYS A 84 -5.01 -6.37 -8.33
N GLU A 85 -5.88 -5.43 -8.70
CA GLU A 85 -5.71 -4.66 -9.93
C GLU A 85 -4.62 -3.59 -9.80
N ALA A 86 -4.57 -2.91 -8.64
CA ALA A 86 -3.55 -1.90 -8.37
C ALA A 86 -2.13 -2.50 -8.36
N LEU A 87 -1.96 -3.71 -7.79
CA LEU A 87 -0.68 -4.41 -7.81
C LEU A 87 -0.24 -4.74 -9.24
N LYS A 88 -1.13 -5.26 -10.08
CA LYS A 88 -0.82 -5.52 -11.51
C LYS A 88 -0.34 -4.26 -12.23
N MET A 89 -1.04 -3.14 -12.02
CA MET A 89 -0.66 -1.85 -12.62
C MET A 89 0.66 -1.31 -12.07
N ALA A 90 0.98 -1.59 -10.80
CA ALA A 90 2.16 -1.07 -10.11
C ALA A 90 3.43 -1.90 -10.38
N THR A 91 3.30 -3.21 -10.64
CA THR A 91 4.42 -4.15 -10.83
C THR A 91 5.50 -3.66 -11.82
N PRO A 92 5.17 -3.10 -13.00
CA PRO A 92 6.17 -2.58 -13.94
C PRO A 92 7.09 -1.49 -13.33
N PHE A 93 6.60 -0.72 -12.36
CA PHE A 93 7.36 0.37 -11.73
C PHE A 93 8.44 -0.14 -10.75
N VAL A 94 8.41 -1.42 -10.39
CA VAL A 94 9.35 -2.04 -9.43
C VAL A 94 10.24 -3.11 -10.07
N ARG A 95 9.80 -3.67 -11.21
CA ARG A 95 10.51 -4.72 -11.97
C ARG A 95 11.92 -4.34 -12.46
N SER A 96 12.24 -3.07 -12.66
CA SER A 96 13.59 -2.65 -13.09
C SER A 96 14.66 -2.76 -11.98
N ALA A 97 14.29 -3.13 -10.75
CA ALA A 97 15.18 -3.11 -9.59
C ALA A 97 15.03 -4.30 -8.63
N MET A 98 14.23 -5.29 -8.98
CA MET A 98 14.04 -6.49 -8.18
C MET A 98 14.12 -7.71 -9.08
N GLU A 99 14.99 -8.65 -8.73
CA GLU A 99 15.01 -9.98 -9.33
C GLU A 99 13.61 -10.57 -9.28
N VAL A 100 13.13 -10.93 -10.47
CA VAL A 100 11.76 -11.33 -10.79
C VAL A 100 11.28 -12.56 -9.99
N LEU A 101 12.18 -13.25 -9.28
CA LEU A 101 11.93 -14.55 -8.67
C LEU A 101 11.23 -14.50 -7.30
N HIS A 102 11.23 -13.37 -6.58
CA HIS A 102 10.67 -13.31 -5.22
C HIS A 102 9.21 -12.82 -5.12
N PHE A 103 8.64 -12.28 -6.20
CA PHE A 103 7.28 -11.69 -6.17
C PHE A 103 6.19 -12.62 -6.70
N ASP A 104 6.48 -13.52 -7.65
CA ASP A 104 5.45 -14.28 -8.36
C ASP A 104 4.87 -15.46 -7.56
N HIS A 105 5.51 -15.90 -6.47
CA HIS A 105 5.08 -17.09 -5.72
C HIS A 105 4.63 -16.87 -4.26
N ALA A 106 4.78 -15.66 -3.70
CA ALA A 106 4.62 -15.47 -2.24
C ALA A 106 3.64 -14.37 -1.78
N TRP A 107 3.04 -13.57 -2.67
CA TRP A 107 2.38 -12.32 -2.24
C TRP A 107 0.94 -12.06 -2.74
N ILE A 108 0.18 -13.09 -3.15
CA ILE A 108 -1.30 -13.03 -3.22
C ILE A 108 -1.92 -14.16 -2.42
#